data_AF-A0A379FRX0-F1
#
_entry.id   AF-A0A379FRX0-F1
#
_cell.length_a   1.000
_cell.length_b   1.000
_cell.length_c   1.000
_cell.angle_alpha   90.00
_cell.angle_beta   90.00
_cell.angle_gamma   90.00
#
_symmetry.space_group_name_H-M   'P 1'
#
loop_
_entity.id
_entity.type
_entity.pdbx_description
1 polymer ?
#
loop_
_entity_poly.entity_id
_entity_poly.type
_entity_poly.pdbx_seq_one_letter_code
_entity_poly.pdbx_strand_id
1 'polypeptide(L)'
;MGKNPAINGTLVDGIKLNQLNDRYGVSLSNKFQITPEFKVTLMGSLIDETIGSREDIFNSDSSPKGNMFRAIPREGKRREYNGTIRFDWQPTDWLSLNAGAQYISYWSRDLLKERRIAAKDVNYAPYSHITARNYRLSRLLSAEEYQTIQQYVDDKGKTFKDTVERPYERRIFIEKALKMKKNALGYTGFNQRNRKNLEFRITEMDHIVKWKVDENNRFIRKNNPFYNGEVDLKEEAIDPVTGLKAKKHRLGHSNTYGLDEVFYTDDQKFKAPKRNEESAWAPALGVTLYLTENDRIFGRYLETVRMPSIFEDTIGFSGGREANYVPPVYLPERSHTIELGYVRNFQELVAAENHADLRINYYNTVVTNAFDRNDRLVFTQVDKHNTAGLELLARYDNGWVFGDLGVDYRLKNEVCDEVSLMVMDPYNKFGGSECTTAGFPGGYLRTQLQPKYSIHANLGLRFLDESLEVGSRMRYHSKAKNEDEAEMIDKYPFSYAPLNNSPMSWNAVFTADAYVNYQFNKDLSFELLATNLFDEYYIDPLTRSMMPAPGRTIRFNVTSRF
;
A
#
# COMPACT_ATOMS: atom_id res chain seq x y z
N MET A 1 36.50 -25.77 -32.68
CA MET A 1 35.41 -24.78 -32.50
C MET A 1 35.91 -23.44 -33.00
N GLY A 2 35.40 -22.95 -34.13
CA GLY A 2 35.77 -21.64 -34.66
C GLY A 2 35.19 -20.53 -33.78
N LYS A 3 35.97 -19.47 -33.51
CA LYS A 3 35.46 -18.23 -32.89
C LYS A 3 34.25 -17.77 -33.69
N ASN A 4 33.09 -17.64 -33.05
CA ASN A 4 31.95 -17.00 -33.67
C ASN A 4 32.33 -15.54 -33.96
N PRO A 5 32.43 -15.11 -35.23
CA PRO A 5 32.85 -13.75 -35.58
C PRO A 5 31.88 -12.67 -35.07
N ALA A 6 30.67 -13.05 -34.65
CA ALA A 6 29.72 -12.15 -34.00
C ALA A 6 30.04 -11.87 -32.51
N ILE A 7 31.00 -12.57 -31.90
CA ILE A 7 31.37 -12.41 -30.49
C ILE A 7 32.78 -11.82 -30.44
N ASN A 8 32.86 -10.49 -30.34
CA ASN A 8 34.12 -9.73 -30.32
C ASN A 8 34.80 -9.64 -28.93
N GLY A 9 34.19 -10.22 -27.89
CA GLY A 9 34.73 -10.20 -26.53
C GLY A 9 34.54 -8.87 -25.79
N THR A 10 33.78 -7.91 -26.34
CA THR A 10 33.43 -6.69 -25.62
C THR A 10 32.53 -7.04 -24.43
N LEU A 11 33.01 -6.80 -23.22
CA LEU A 11 32.18 -6.80 -22.02
C LEU A 11 31.23 -5.59 -22.12
N VAL A 12 29.93 -5.87 -22.24
CA VAL A 12 28.88 -4.85 -22.18
C VAL A 12 28.29 -4.91 -20.79
N ASP A 13 28.18 -3.75 -20.12
CA ASP A 13 27.46 -3.67 -18.85
C ASP A 13 26.00 -4.13 -19.07
N GLY A 14 25.70 -5.30 -18.52
CA GLY A 14 24.41 -5.94 -18.66
C GLY A 14 23.35 -5.33 -17.75
N ILE A 15 23.74 -4.72 -16.63
CA ILE A 15 22.83 -4.22 -15.58
C ILE A 15 22.71 -2.71 -15.72
N LYS A 16 21.72 -2.26 -16.50
CA LYS A 16 21.59 -0.84 -16.82
C LYS A 16 20.15 -0.37 -16.76
N LEU A 17 19.92 0.71 -15.99
CA LEU A 17 18.77 1.60 -16.10
C LEU A 17 19.31 3.00 -16.42
N ASN A 18 19.02 3.49 -17.62
CA ASN A 18 19.35 4.85 -18.02
C ASN A 18 18.09 5.71 -17.88
N GLN A 19 18.10 6.66 -16.95
CA GLN A 19 16.97 7.54 -16.68
C GLN A 19 17.49 8.97 -16.57
N LEU A 20 16.91 9.86 -17.37
CA LEU A 20 17.04 11.30 -17.25
C LEU A 20 15.80 11.83 -16.53
N ASN A 21 16.00 12.77 -15.62
CA ASN A 21 14.93 13.50 -14.96
C ASN A 21 15.28 14.99 -14.98
N ASP A 22 14.48 15.77 -15.70
CA ASP A 22 14.55 17.22 -15.76
C ASP A 22 13.34 17.80 -15.03
N ARG A 23 13.58 18.61 -14.00
CA ARG A 23 12.52 19.28 -13.21
C ARG A 23 12.81 20.77 -13.11
N TYR A 24 11.89 21.57 -13.64
CA TYR A 24 11.94 23.03 -13.59
C TYR A 24 10.74 23.53 -12.80
N GLY A 25 10.94 24.58 -12.00
CA GLY A 25 9.83 25.16 -11.26
C GLY A 25 10.08 26.59 -10.84
N VAL A 26 8.98 27.27 -10.56
CA VAL A 26 8.96 28.63 -10.01
C VAL A 26 8.02 28.62 -8.83
N SER A 27 8.44 29.26 -7.73
CA SER A 27 7.60 29.48 -6.56
C SER A 27 7.61 30.96 -6.21
N LEU A 28 6.44 31.50 -5.91
CA LEU A 28 6.25 32.87 -5.46
C LEU A 28 5.48 32.85 -4.15
N SER A 29 5.88 33.69 -3.21
CA SER A 29 5.18 33.85 -1.94
C SER A 29 5.18 35.31 -1.52
N ASN A 30 4.05 35.81 -1.05
CA ASN A 30 3.95 37.13 -0.45
C ASN A 30 3.15 37.04 0.86
N LYS A 31 3.67 37.68 1.92
CA LYS A 31 2.99 37.82 3.19
C LYS A 31 2.60 39.27 3.40
N PHE A 32 1.31 39.53 3.37
CA PHE A 32 0.70 40.81 3.65
C PHE A 32 0.38 40.91 5.13
N GLN A 33 0.76 42.00 5.77
CA GLN A 33 0.29 42.37 7.09
C GLN A 33 -0.85 43.38 6.89
N ILE A 34 -2.09 42.95 7.06
CA ILE A 34 -3.27 43.79 6.86
C ILE A 34 -3.49 44.67 8.09
N THR A 35 -3.36 44.07 9.28
CA THR A 35 -3.22 44.74 10.58
C THR A 35 -2.09 44.06 11.36
N PRO A 36 -1.62 44.60 12.50
CA PRO A 36 -0.62 43.91 13.33
C PRO A 36 -1.04 42.49 13.74
N GLU A 37 -2.34 42.28 13.95
CA GLU A 37 -2.97 41.04 14.40
C GLU A 37 -3.40 40.12 13.25
N PHE A 38 -3.52 40.63 12.03
CA PHE A 38 -4.05 39.88 10.88
C PHE A 38 -3.11 39.89 9.68
N LYS A 39 -2.61 38.71 9.32
CA LYS A 39 -1.67 38.48 8.22
C LYS A 39 -2.29 37.53 7.20
N VAL A 40 -2.06 37.83 5.93
CA VAL A 40 -2.47 36.98 4.80
C VAL A 40 -1.22 36.56 4.04
N THR A 41 -1.03 35.26 3.83
CA THR A 41 0.05 34.72 2.99
C THR A 41 -0.55 34.13 1.73
N LEU A 42 -0.09 34.61 0.56
CA LEU A 42 -0.38 34.01 -0.74
C LEU A 42 0.87 33.29 -1.22
N MET A 43 0.71 32.06 -1.68
CA MET A 43 1.80 31.26 -2.27
C MET A 43 1.31 30.63 -3.56
N GLY A 44 2.19 30.53 -4.54
CA GLY A 44 1.92 29.81 -5.78
C GLY A 44 3.17 29.12 -6.27
N SER A 45 3.03 27.93 -6.84
CA SER A 45 4.12 27.25 -7.52
C SER A 45 3.68 26.56 -8.80
N LEU A 46 4.63 26.46 -9.72
CA LEU A 46 4.52 25.72 -10.97
C LEU A 46 5.71 24.78 -11.03
N ILE A 47 5.46 23.52 -11.36
CA ILE A 47 6.48 22.53 -11.64
C ILE A 47 6.22 21.91 -13.00
N ASP A 48 7.23 21.85 -13.84
CA ASP A 48 7.28 21.07 -15.07
C ASP A 48 8.36 19.99 -14.93
N GLU A 49 7.96 18.74 -15.13
CA GLU A 49 8.82 17.57 -14.97
C GLU A 49 8.79 16.73 -16.24
N THR A 50 9.96 16.34 -16.72
CA THR A 50 10.13 15.39 -17.82
C THR A 50 11.05 14.28 -17.37
N ILE A 51 10.61 13.03 -17.52
CA ILE A 51 11.48 11.86 -17.43
C ILE A 51 11.66 11.26 -18.81
N GLY A 52 12.88 10.82 -19.10
CA GLY A 52 13.22 10.17 -20.38
C GLY A 52 14.46 9.28 -20.26
N SER A 53 14.97 8.84 -21.40
CA SER A 53 16.19 8.02 -21.47
C SER A 53 17.00 8.40 -22.69
N ARG A 54 18.34 8.33 -22.59
CA ARG A 54 19.23 8.46 -23.75
C ARG A 54 19.25 7.22 -24.63
N GLU A 55 18.71 6.12 -24.13
CA GLU A 55 18.69 4.82 -24.78
C GLU A 55 17.28 4.45 -25.20
N ASP A 56 17.09 4.17 -26.48
CA ASP A 56 15.88 3.55 -27.00
C ASP A 56 16.09 2.03 -27.13
N ILE A 57 15.62 1.30 -26.13
CA ILE A 57 15.70 -0.17 -26.09
C ILE A 57 14.79 -0.86 -27.11
N PHE A 58 13.93 -0.11 -27.81
CA PHE A 58 13.04 -0.63 -28.86
C PHE A 58 13.58 -0.42 -30.27
N ASN A 59 14.69 0.29 -30.43
CA ASN A 59 15.36 0.48 -31.71
C ASN A 59 15.95 -0.87 -32.20
N SER A 60 15.80 -1.19 -33.49
CA SER A 60 16.35 -2.39 -34.13
C SER A 60 17.86 -2.50 -34.01
N ASP A 61 18.56 -1.36 -33.96
CA ASP A 61 20.02 -1.29 -33.91
C ASP A 61 20.57 -1.35 -32.48
N SER A 62 19.69 -1.48 -31.47
CA SER A 62 20.10 -1.65 -30.07
C SER A 62 20.47 -3.11 -29.76
N SER A 63 21.68 -3.35 -29.26
CA SER A 63 22.18 -4.66 -28.83
C SER A 63 22.05 -4.87 -27.30
N PRO A 64 21.71 -6.07 -26.79
CA PRO A 64 20.61 -6.96 -27.18
C PRO A 64 19.26 -6.48 -26.60
N LYS A 65 18.19 -6.81 -27.33
CA LYS A 65 16.79 -6.64 -26.94
C LYS A 65 16.48 -7.45 -25.68
N GLY A 66 16.02 -6.77 -24.62
CA GLY A 66 15.28 -7.39 -23.52
C GLY A 66 15.96 -8.60 -22.85
N ASN A 67 17.22 -8.48 -22.43
CA ASN A 67 17.80 -9.46 -21.50
C ASN A 67 17.31 -9.19 -20.06
N MET A 68 17.33 -10.22 -19.22
CA MET A 68 16.99 -10.20 -17.78
C MET A 68 17.67 -9.11 -16.94
N PHE A 69 18.66 -8.40 -17.49
CA PHE A 69 19.47 -7.40 -16.80
C PHE A 69 19.24 -5.95 -17.27
N ARG A 70 18.45 -5.71 -18.33
CA ARG A 70 18.17 -4.34 -18.84
C ARG A 70 16.73 -3.93 -18.55
N ALA A 71 16.60 -2.90 -17.73
CA ALA A 71 15.33 -2.38 -17.27
C ALA A 71 14.70 -1.45 -18.32
N ILE A 72 13.38 -1.44 -18.44
CA ILE A 72 12.71 -0.51 -19.35
C ILE A 72 12.71 0.90 -18.74
N PRO A 73 13.28 1.90 -19.43
CA PRO A 73 13.24 3.27 -18.95
C PRO A 73 11.81 3.82 -18.96
N ARG A 74 11.58 4.85 -18.16
CA ARG A 74 10.34 5.64 -18.23
C ARG A 74 10.53 6.84 -19.13
N GLU A 75 9.49 7.16 -19.88
CA GLU A 75 9.41 8.39 -20.66
C GLU A 75 8.05 9.05 -20.38
N GLY A 76 8.06 10.27 -19.87
CA GLY A 76 6.85 10.96 -19.46
C GLY A 76 7.01 12.44 -19.29
N LYS A 77 5.88 13.13 -19.20
CA LYS A 77 5.81 14.55 -18.85
C LYS A 77 4.73 14.78 -17.81
N ARG A 78 4.97 15.71 -16.90
CA ARG A 78 4.06 16.08 -15.83
C ARG A 78 4.16 17.57 -15.58
N ARG A 79 3.03 18.22 -15.35
CA ARG A 79 2.98 19.61 -14.90
C ARG A 79 2.02 19.74 -13.74
N GLU A 80 2.43 20.48 -12.72
CA GLU A 80 1.65 20.72 -11.52
C GLU A 80 1.58 22.22 -11.23
N TYR A 81 0.38 22.68 -10.91
CA TYR A 81 0.07 24.03 -10.48
C TYR A 81 -0.43 23.98 -9.04
N ASN A 82 0.09 24.87 -8.21
CA ASN A 82 -0.28 24.96 -6.81
C ASN A 82 -0.55 26.41 -6.44
N GLY A 83 -1.64 26.67 -5.73
CA GLY A 83 -1.98 27.97 -5.17
C GLY A 83 -2.48 27.82 -3.75
N THR A 84 -1.93 28.58 -2.81
CA THR A 84 -2.29 28.51 -1.40
C THR A 84 -2.58 29.91 -0.87
N ILE A 85 -3.65 30.01 -0.08
CA ILE A 85 -3.95 31.16 0.75
C ILE A 85 -3.94 30.74 2.23
N ARG A 86 -3.30 31.53 3.07
CA ARG A 86 -3.29 31.37 4.53
C ARG A 86 -3.64 32.67 5.22
N PHE A 87 -4.47 32.58 6.22
CA PHE A 87 -4.91 33.62 7.13
C PHE A 87 -4.35 33.29 8.52
N ASP A 88 -3.61 34.22 9.10
CA ASP A 88 -3.07 34.13 10.45
C ASP A 88 -3.65 35.31 11.24
N TRP A 89 -4.54 35.03 12.20
CA TRP A 89 -5.27 36.04 12.96
C TRP A 89 -5.09 35.84 14.47
N GLN A 90 -4.62 36.87 15.17
CA GLN A 90 -4.45 36.89 16.61
C GLN A 90 -5.27 38.05 17.22
N PRO A 91 -6.60 37.89 17.34
CA PRO A 91 -7.48 38.98 17.81
C PRO A 91 -7.22 39.42 19.25
N THR A 92 -6.64 38.53 20.07
CA THR A 92 -6.31 38.77 21.47
C THR A 92 -4.98 38.09 21.80
N ASP A 93 -4.38 38.44 22.93
CA ASP A 93 -3.13 37.82 23.36
C ASP A 93 -3.28 36.33 23.73
N TRP A 94 -4.51 35.91 24.09
CA TRP A 94 -4.80 34.53 24.49
C TRP A 94 -5.29 33.64 23.33
N LEU A 95 -5.58 34.17 22.15
CA LEU A 95 -6.18 33.43 21.03
C LEU A 95 -5.43 33.66 19.71
N SER A 96 -5.01 32.57 19.06
CA SER A 96 -4.58 32.58 17.65
C SER A 96 -5.43 31.63 16.82
N LEU A 97 -5.83 32.10 15.64
CA LEU A 97 -6.63 31.40 14.65
C LEU A 97 -5.84 31.34 13.33
N ASN A 98 -5.77 30.16 12.75
CA ASN A 98 -5.19 29.94 11.43
C ASN A 98 -6.25 29.32 10.53
N ALA A 99 -6.37 29.83 9.30
CA ALA A 99 -7.21 29.22 8.28
C ALA A 99 -6.49 29.29 6.94
N GLY A 100 -6.72 28.32 6.06
CA GLY A 100 -6.13 28.34 4.74
C GLY A 100 -6.73 27.31 3.82
N ALA A 101 -6.42 27.44 2.54
CA ALA A 101 -6.77 26.45 1.54
C ALA A 101 -5.67 26.41 0.49
N GLN A 102 -5.37 25.20 0.05
CA GLN A 102 -4.52 24.92 -1.09
C GLN A 102 -5.37 24.41 -2.25
N TYR A 103 -5.14 24.92 -3.45
CA TYR A 103 -5.61 24.35 -4.69
C TYR A 103 -4.41 23.77 -5.43
N ILE A 104 -4.52 22.51 -5.83
CA ILE A 104 -3.51 21.81 -6.62
C ILE A 104 -4.18 21.22 -7.86
N SER A 105 -3.54 21.35 -9.01
CA SER A 105 -3.96 20.72 -10.26
C SER A 105 -2.75 20.18 -10.99
N TYR A 106 -2.91 19.04 -11.64
CA TYR A 106 -1.84 18.45 -12.44
C TYR A 106 -2.36 17.86 -13.72
N TRP A 107 -1.44 17.65 -14.66
CA TRP A 107 -1.62 16.68 -15.72
C TRP A 107 -0.32 15.91 -15.96
N SER A 108 -0.43 14.69 -16.49
CA SER A 108 0.71 13.86 -16.86
C SER A 108 0.45 13.04 -18.13
N ARG A 109 1.53 12.61 -18.78
CA ARG A 109 1.53 11.79 -20.00
C ARG A 109 2.61 10.72 -19.93
N ASP A 110 2.24 9.51 -20.32
CA ASP A 110 3.18 8.41 -20.57
C ASP A 110 3.60 8.42 -22.05
N LEU A 111 4.72 9.10 -22.31
CA LEU A 111 5.24 9.26 -23.68
C LEU A 111 5.74 7.94 -24.26
N LEU A 112 6.22 7.03 -23.40
CA LEU A 112 6.62 5.70 -23.85
C LEU A 112 5.39 4.95 -24.36
N LYS A 113 4.33 4.85 -23.55
CA LYS A 113 3.09 4.16 -23.95
C LYS A 113 2.48 4.78 -25.20
N GLU A 114 2.38 6.10 -25.27
CA GLU A 114 1.87 6.79 -26.46
C GLU A 114 2.63 6.42 -27.74
N ARG A 115 3.97 6.45 -27.68
CA ARG A 115 4.83 6.07 -28.81
C ARG A 115 4.67 4.60 -29.19
N ARG A 116 4.56 3.69 -28.22
CA ARG A 116 4.41 2.25 -28.49
C ARG A 116 3.03 1.89 -29.03
N ILE A 117 1.98 2.55 -28.56
CA ILE A 117 0.62 2.45 -29.12
C ILE A 117 0.61 2.93 -30.58
N ALA A 118 1.23 4.08 -30.88
CA ALA A 118 1.33 4.59 -32.25
C ALA A 118 2.10 3.64 -33.19
N ALA A 119 3.10 2.93 -32.66
CA ALA A 119 3.84 1.89 -33.38
C ALA A 119 3.11 0.54 -33.50
N LYS A 120 1.85 0.45 -33.04
CA LYS A 120 1.04 -0.77 -32.98
C LYS A 120 1.71 -1.92 -32.21
N ASP A 121 2.46 -1.60 -31.15
CA ASP A 121 3.06 -2.61 -30.28
C ASP A 121 2.00 -3.25 -29.36
N VAL A 122 1.69 -4.52 -29.63
CA VAL A 122 0.72 -5.31 -28.88
C VAL A 122 1.07 -5.46 -27.40
N ASN A 123 2.32 -5.28 -26.99
CA ASN A 123 2.73 -5.39 -25.58
C ASN A 123 2.33 -4.15 -24.75
N TYR A 124 1.93 -3.06 -25.41
CA TYR A 124 1.51 -1.81 -24.77
C TYR A 124 0.02 -1.52 -24.94
N ALA A 125 -0.65 -2.27 -25.82
CA ALA A 125 -2.08 -2.16 -26.08
C ALA A 125 -2.89 -3.05 -25.12
N PRO A 126 -4.01 -2.56 -24.56
CA PRO A 126 -4.88 -3.38 -23.73
C PRO A 126 -5.52 -4.48 -24.56
N TYR A 127 -5.48 -5.73 -24.12
CA TYR A 127 -6.00 -6.86 -24.89
C TYR A 127 -7.49 -7.17 -24.64
N SER A 128 -7.88 -7.30 -23.38
CA SER A 128 -9.26 -7.54 -22.92
C SER A 128 -9.48 -6.86 -21.57
N HIS A 129 -10.73 -6.75 -21.14
CA HIS A 129 -11.07 -6.43 -19.75
C HIS A 129 -12.04 -7.46 -19.19
N ILE A 130 -11.85 -7.79 -17.91
CA ILE A 130 -12.67 -8.76 -17.19
C ILE A 130 -13.95 -8.08 -16.74
N THR A 131 -15.09 -8.72 -16.97
CA THR A 131 -16.43 -8.24 -16.61
C THR A 131 -17.10 -9.07 -15.51
N ALA A 132 -16.76 -10.36 -15.40
CA ALA A 132 -17.22 -11.20 -14.31
C ALA A 132 -16.28 -12.38 -14.02
N ARG A 133 -16.30 -12.85 -12.77
CA ARG A 133 -15.80 -14.16 -12.37
C ARG A 133 -16.95 -15.15 -12.26
N ASN A 134 -16.80 -16.27 -12.94
CA ASN A 134 -17.81 -17.31 -13.02
C ASN A 134 -17.52 -18.45 -12.05
N TYR A 135 -18.52 -18.78 -11.24
CA TYR A 135 -18.48 -19.86 -10.27
C TYR A 135 -19.52 -20.92 -10.61
N ARG A 136 -19.05 -22.15 -10.78
CA ARG A 136 -19.94 -23.33 -10.80
C ARG A 136 -20.06 -23.88 -9.39
N LEU A 137 -21.29 -24.01 -8.93
CA LEU A 137 -21.59 -24.55 -7.62
C LEU A 137 -22.03 -26.00 -7.73
N SER A 138 -21.48 -26.82 -6.85
CA SER A 138 -22.04 -28.12 -6.56
C SER A 138 -23.13 -27.98 -5.49
N ARG A 139 -24.27 -28.63 -5.70
CA ARG A 139 -25.38 -28.63 -4.75
C ARG A 139 -25.88 -30.03 -4.41
N LEU A 140 -26.60 -30.14 -3.30
CA LEU A 140 -27.40 -31.32 -2.99
C LEU A 140 -28.63 -31.39 -3.91
N LEU A 141 -29.19 -32.59 -4.03
CA LEU A 141 -30.53 -32.77 -4.61
C LEU A 141 -31.56 -32.24 -3.63
N SER A 142 -32.64 -31.65 -4.14
CA SER A 142 -33.84 -31.42 -3.34
C SER A 142 -34.53 -32.76 -3.05
N ALA A 143 -35.36 -32.80 -2.00
CA ALA A 143 -36.15 -33.99 -1.68
C ALA A 143 -37.07 -34.39 -2.85
N GLU A 144 -37.64 -33.41 -3.55
CA GLU A 144 -38.50 -33.62 -4.73
C GLU A 144 -37.71 -34.16 -5.93
N GLU A 145 -36.51 -33.63 -6.19
CA GLU A 145 -35.62 -34.14 -7.24
C GLU A 145 -35.23 -35.59 -6.96
N TYR A 146 -34.89 -35.92 -5.70
CA TYR A 146 -34.57 -37.29 -5.32
C TYR A 146 -35.75 -38.24 -5.48
N GLN A 147 -36.96 -37.85 -5.07
CA GLN A 147 -38.17 -38.64 -5.28
C GLN A 147 -38.46 -38.87 -6.76
N THR A 148 -38.33 -37.83 -7.59
CA THR A 148 -38.50 -37.91 -9.05
C THR A 148 -37.50 -38.89 -9.66
N ILE A 149 -36.24 -38.84 -9.22
CA ILE A 149 -35.22 -39.79 -9.66
C ILE A 149 -35.60 -41.20 -9.21
N GLN A 150 -35.97 -41.40 -7.94
CA GLN A 150 -36.33 -42.70 -7.39
C GLN A 150 -37.45 -43.36 -8.19
N GLN A 151 -38.55 -42.65 -8.46
CA GLN A 151 -39.66 -43.14 -9.28
C GLN A 151 -39.22 -43.53 -10.69
N TYR A 152 -38.41 -42.69 -11.34
CA TYR A 152 -37.89 -42.98 -12.68
C TYR A 152 -36.96 -44.21 -12.70
N VAL A 153 -36.23 -44.48 -11.61
CA VAL A 153 -35.39 -45.67 -11.45
C VAL A 153 -36.24 -46.93 -11.24
N ASP A 154 -37.24 -46.82 -10.36
CA ASP A 154 -38.15 -47.93 -10.02
C ASP A 154 -38.97 -48.36 -11.26
N ASP A 155 -39.45 -47.40 -12.07
CA ASP A 155 -40.13 -47.65 -13.36
C ASP A 155 -39.28 -48.40 -14.39
N LYS A 156 -37.96 -48.37 -14.23
CA LYS A 156 -36.98 -49.06 -15.09
C LYS A 156 -36.51 -50.39 -14.49
N GLY A 157 -37.11 -50.84 -13.38
CA GLY A 157 -36.77 -52.08 -12.70
C GLY A 157 -35.37 -52.06 -12.08
N LYS A 158 -34.87 -50.89 -11.70
CA LYS A 158 -33.57 -50.68 -11.06
C LYS A 158 -33.77 -50.06 -9.68
N THR A 159 -32.69 -49.90 -8.90
CA THR A 159 -32.65 -49.07 -7.69
C THR A 159 -31.68 -47.90 -7.85
N PHE A 160 -31.85 -46.82 -7.08
CA PHE A 160 -30.93 -45.67 -7.13
C PHE A 160 -29.47 -46.11 -6.94
N LYS A 161 -29.22 -47.13 -6.10
CA LYS A 161 -27.90 -47.73 -5.86
C LYS A 161 -27.33 -48.43 -7.11
N ASP A 162 -28.16 -49.06 -7.93
CA ASP A 162 -27.73 -49.74 -9.17
C ASP A 162 -27.29 -48.75 -10.25
N THR A 163 -27.71 -47.49 -10.15
CA THR A 163 -27.25 -46.41 -11.05
C THR A 163 -25.87 -45.86 -10.67
N VAL A 164 -25.28 -46.30 -9.55
CA VAL A 164 -24.05 -45.73 -8.97
C VAL A 164 -22.77 -46.33 -9.54
N GLU A 165 -22.81 -47.49 -10.23
CA GLU A 165 -21.63 -48.24 -10.65
C GLU A 165 -20.81 -47.60 -11.78
N ARG A 166 -21.42 -46.71 -12.59
CA ARG A 166 -20.75 -46.04 -13.70
C ARG A 166 -21.06 -44.54 -13.71
N PRO A 167 -20.09 -43.66 -13.41
CA PRO A 167 -20.31 -42.21 -13.27
C PRO A 167 -20.97 -41.54 -14.50
N TYR A 168 -20.60 -41.98 -15.71
CA TYR A 168 -21.16 -41.43 -16.96
C TYR A 168 -22.63 -41.81 -17.14
N GLU A 169 -22.99 -43.06 -16.85
CA GLU A 169 -24.37 -43.55 -16.96
C GLU A 169 -25.26 -42.89 -15.91
N ARG A 170 -24.76 -42.72 -14.67
CA ARG A 170 -25.43 -41.99 -13.58
C ARG A 170 -25.83 -40.58 -14.00
N ARG A 171 -24.91 -39.85 -14.61
CA ARG A 171 -25.14 -38.48 -15.08
C ARG A 171 -26.27 -38.40 -16.12
N ILE A 172 -26.20 -39.23 -17.17
CA ILE A 172 -27.23 -39.30 -18.21
C ILE A 172 -28.58 -39.70 -17.61
N PHE A 173 -28.56 -40.62 -16.65
CA PHE A 173 -29.75 -41.13 -16.00
C PHE A 173 -30.46 -40.03 -15.20
N ILE A 174 -29.72 -39.31 -14.37
CA ILE A 174 -30.25 -38.18 -13.58
C ILE A 174 -30.75 -37.06 -14.51
N GLU A 175 -30.00 -36.73 -15.56
CA GLU A 175 -30.44 -35.74 -16.57
C GLU A 175 -31.79 -36.13 -17.18
N LYS A 176 -31.99 -37.41 -17.53
CA LYS A 176 -33.26 -37.89 -18.07
C LYS A 176 -34.40 -37.87 -17.06
N ALA A 177 -34.16 -38.32 -15.82
CA ALA A 177 -35.15 -38.35 -14.76
C ALA A 177 -35.69 -36.94 -14.44
N LEU A 178 -34.78 -35.97 -14.37
CA LEU A 178 -35.09 -34.57 -14.09
C LEU A 178 -35.48 -33.76 -15.34
N LYS A 179 -35.63 -34.41 -16.50
CA LYS A 179 -35.96 -33.77 -17.80
C LYS A 179 -35.01 -32.63 -18.19
N MET A 180 -33.74 -32.76 -17.83
CA MET A 180 -32.69 -31.80 -18.15
C MET A 180 -32.21 -31.95 -19.60
N LYS A 181 -31.56 -30.90 -20.13
CA LYS A 181 -30.88 -30.99 -21.44
C LYS A 181 -29.74 -32.01 -21.36
N LYS A 182 -29.42 -32.64 -22.50
CA LYS A 182 -28.27 -33.55 -22.61
C LYS A 182 -26.97 -32.82 -22.22
N ASN A 183 -26.16 -33.42 -21.34
CA ASN A 183 -24.95 -32.84 -20.78
C ASN A 183 -25.16 -31.59 -19.90
N ALA A 184 -26.37 -31.37 -19.37
CA ALA A 184 -26.63 -30.28 -18.43
C ALA A 184 -25.87 -30.45 -17.10
N LEU A 185 -25.47 -31.67 -16.73
CA LEU A 185 -24.69 -31.95 -15.54
C LEU A 185 -23.21 -32.16 -15.91
N GLY A 186 -22.33 -31.48 -15.20
CA GLY A 186 -20.87 -31.62 -15.31
C GLY A 186 -20.32 -32.65 -14.33
N TYR A 187 -20.97 -32.82 -13.18
CA TYR A 187 -20.61 -33.81 -12.18
C TYR A 187 -21.88 -34.33 -11.49
N THR A 188 -21.93 -35.64 -11.27
CA THR A 188 -22.87 -36.26 -10.34
C THR A 188 -22.10 -37.30 -9.54
N GLY A 189 -22.29 -37.36 -8.23
CA GLY A 189 -21.63 -38.40 -7.43
C GLY A 189 -21.58 -38.14 -5.94
N PHE A 190 -21.14 -39.17 -5.22
CA PHE A 190 -20.93 -39.08 -3.78
C PHE A 190 -19.61 -38.38 -3.48
N ASN A 191 -19.67 -37.45 -2.54
CA ASN A 191 -18.47 -37.01 -1.86
C ASN A 191 -18.12 -38.05 -0.79
N GLN A 192 -16.89 -38.56 -0.83
CA GLN A 192 -16.46 -39.68 0.01
C GLN A 192 -15.31 -39.27 0.94
N ARG A 193 -15.34 -39.75 2.18
CA ARG A 193 -14.20 -39.70 3.11
C ARG A 193 -14.00 -41.07 3.72
N ASN A 194 -12.78 -41.60 3.68
CA ASN A 194 -12.45 -42.94 4.19
C ASN A 194 -13.40 -44.04 3.65
N ARG A 195 -13.74 -43.98 2.34
CA ARG A 195 -14.68 -44.89 1.67
C ARG A 195 -16.12 -44.87 2.18
N LYS A 196 -16.50 -43.90 3.03
CA LYS A 196 -17.91 -43.65 3.42
C LYS A 196 -18.50 -42.55 2.54
N ASN A 197 -19.69 -42.80 1.99
CA ASN A 197 -20.48 -41.80 1.29
C ASN A 197 -21.04 -40.80 2.30
N LEU A 198 -20.66 -39.53 2.17
CA LEU A 198 -21.09 -38.48 3.10
C LEU A 198 -22.29 -37.70 2.57
N GLU A 199 -22.34 -37.45 1.27
CA GLU A 199 -23.38 -36.65 0.63
C GLU A 199 -23.38 -36.94 -0.88
N PHE A 200 -24.54 -36.97 -1.52
CA PHE A 200 -24.67 -37.01 -2.97
C PHE A 200 -24.77 -35.59 -3.55
N ARG A 201 -24.05 -35.34 -4.65
CA ARG A 201 -23.93 -34.01 -5.24
C ARG A 201 -24.13 -34.03 -6.73
N ILE A 202 -24.72 -32.94 -7.22
CA ILE A 202 -24.75 -32.60 -8.64
C ILE A 202 -24.08 -31.25 -8.88
N THR A 203 -23.60 -31.03 -10.11
CA THR A 203 -23.06 -29.75 -10.58
C THR A 203 -23.61 -29.51 -11.97
N GLU A 204 -24.37 -28.44 -12.12
CA GLU A 204 -24.96 -28.02 -13.39
C GLU A 204 -23.93 -27.23 -14.20
N MET A 205 -23.89 -27.44 -15.52
CA MET A 205 -22.94 -26.78 -16.42
C MET A 205 -23.37 -25.35 -16.74
N ASP A 206 -24.68 -25.13 -16.89
CA ASP A 206 -25.28 -23.87 -17.31
C ASP A 206 -25.64 -22.96 -16.12
N HIS A 207 -25.68 -23.50 -14.90
CA HIS A 207 -25.88 -22.72 -13.69
C HIS A 207 -24.56 -22.09 -13.23
N ILE A 208 -24.31 -20.89 -13.75
CA ILE A 208 -23.11 -20.11 -13.46
C ILE A 208 -23.50 -18.91 -12.60
N VAL A 209 -22.98 -18.90 -11.38
CA VAL A 209 -23.05 -17.74 -10.49
C VAL A 209 -21.94 -16.77 -10.88
N LYS A 210 -22.29 -15.48 -11.06
CA LYS A 210 -21.37 -14.48 -11.58
C LYS A 210 -21.09 -13.40 -10.54
N TRP A 211 -19.82 -13.22 -10.18
CA TRP A 211 -19.39 -12.01 -9.50
C TRP A 211 -19.00 -10.97 -10.55
N LYS A 212 -19.82 -9.94 -10.71
CA LYS A 212 -19.60 -8.87 -11.68
C LYS A 212 -18.73 -7.76 -11.08
N VAL A 213 -17.91 -7.15 -11.92
CA VAL A 213 -17.15 -5.95 -11.54
C VAL A 213 -18.06 -4.73 -11.36
N ASP A 214 -17.57 -3.71 -10.67
CA ASP A 214 -18.20 -2.38 -10.60
C ASP A 214 -17.90 -1.53 -11.86
N GLU A 215 -18.37 -0.29 -11.88
CA GLU A 215 -18.15 0.66 -12.99
C GLU A 215 -16.66 0.99 -13.22
N ASN A 216 -15.81 0.73 -12.23
CA ASN A 216 -14.36 0.94 -12.28
C ASN A 216 -13.59 -0.38 -12.53
N ASN A 217 -14.27 -1.44 -12.97
CA ASN A 217 -13.73 -2.78 -13.20
C ASN A 217 -13.16 -3.47 -11.94
N ARG A 218 -13.68 -3.14 -10.75
CA ARG A 218 -13.24 -3.71 -9.46
C ARG A 218 -14.20 -4.78 -8.96
N PHE A 219 -13.64 -5.80 -8.32
CA PHE A 219 -14.40 -6.87 -7.67
C PHE A 219 -14.76 -6.48 -6.22
N ILE A 220 -15.90 -5.83 -6.05
CA ILE A 220 -16.39 -5.34 -4.74
C ILE A 220 -17.36 -6.33 -4.07
N ARG A 221 -17.52 -6.21 -2.75
CA ARG A 221 -18.39 -7.02 -1.88
C ARG A 221 -19.85 -6.92 -2.29
N LYS A 222 -20.33 -5.71 -2.61
CA LYS A 222 -21.75 -5.47 -2.98
C LYS A 222 -22.22 -6.36 -4.14
N ASN A 223 -21.35 -6.57 -5.13
CA ASN A 223 -21.64 -7.39 -6.31
C ASN A 223 -21.21 -8.85 -6.15
N ASN A 224 -20.64 -9.22 -5.00
CA ASN A 224 -20.15 -10.56 -4.76
C ASN A 224 -21.32 -11.46 -4.29
N PRO A 225 -21.65 -12.53 -5.05
CA PRO A 225 -22.76 -13.44 -4.72
C PRO A 225 -22.61 -14.13 -3.37
N PHE A 226 -21.38 -14.29 -2.86
CA PHE A 226 -21.11 -14.91 -1.56
C PHE A 226 -21.23 -13.94 -0.37
N TYR A 227 -21.38 -12.64 -0.64
CA TYR A 227 -21.55 -11.59 0.38
C TYR A 227 -22.92 -10.92 0.32
N ASN A 228 -23.55 -10.85 -0.84
CA ASN A 228 -24.85 -10.22 -1.02
C ASN A 228 -26.05 -11.14 -0.69
N GLY A 229 -25.79 -12.40 -0.33
CA GLY A 229 -26.80 -13.39 0.05
C GLY A 229 -27.33 -14.25 -1.10
N GLU A 230 -26.87 -14.07 -2.35
CA GLU A 230 -27.25 -14.93 -3.48
C GLU A 230 -26.78 -16.38 -3.26
N VAL A 231 -25.59 -16.55 -2.67
CA VAL A 231 -25.01 -17.86 -2.37
C VAL A 231 -24.48 -17.90 -0.93
N ASP A 232 -25.06 -18.78 -0.12
CA ASP A 232 -24.51 -19.10 1.19
C ASP A 232 -23.86 -20.49 1.19
N LEU A 233 -22.53 -20.52 1.31
CA LEU A 233 -21.75 -21.76 1.43
C LEU A 233 -21.80 -22.37 2.83
N LYS A 234 -22.34 -21.64 3.82
CA LYS A 234 -22.51 -22.10 5.20
C LYS A 234 -23.88 -22.76 5.41
N GLU A 235 -24.86 -22.49 4.55
CA GLU A 235 -26.19 -23.11 4.58
C GLU A 235 -26.09 -24.65 4.54
N GLU A 236 -26.83 -25.30 5.43
CA GLU A 236 -26.87 -26.76 5.57
C GLU A 236 -28.26 -27.30 5.30
N ALA A 237 -28.31 -28.46 4.64
CA ALA A 237 -29.52 -29.22 4.41
C ALA A 237 -29.27 -30.72 4.63
N ILE A 238 -30.34 -31.48 4.80
CA ILE A 238 -30.26 -32.95 4.83
C ILE A 238 -30.14 -33.43 3.39
N ASP A 239 -29.09 -34.19 3.08
CA ASP A 239 -28.99 -34.86 1.78
C ASP A 239 -30.03 -35.98 1.71
N PRO A 240 -31.02 -35.91 0.78
CA PRO A 240 -32.08 -36.90 0.70
C PRO A 240 -31.58 -38.30 0.29
N VAL A 241 -30.37 -38.42 -0.27
CA VAL A 241 -29.79 -39.71 -0.69
C VAL A 241 -29.17 -40.46 0.49
N THR A 242 -28.44 -39.76 1.37
CA THR A 242 -27.71 -40.36 2.49
C THR A 242 -28.40 -40.18 3.84
N GLY A 243 -29.32 -39.22 3.97
CA GLY A 243 -29.94 -38.81 5.22
C GLY A 243 -29.01 -38.02 6.15
N LEU A 244 -27.81 -37.67 5.70
CA LEU A 244 -26.82 -36.94 6.50
C LEU A 244 -26.92 -35.43 6.28
N LYS A 245 -26.59 -34.65 7.31
CA LYS A 245 -26.50 -33.19 7.21
C LYS A 245 -25.25 -32.79 6.42
N ALA A 246 -25.42 -31.91 5.45
CA ALA A 246 -24.40 -31.51 4.51
C ALA A 246 -24.56 -30.04 4.08
N LYS A 247 -23.48 -29.42 3.56
CA LYS A 247 -23.57 -28.06 2.99
C LYS A 247 -24.44 -28.08 1.74
N LYS A 248 -25.43 -27.19 1.66
CA LYS A 248 -26.34 -27.12 0.50
C LYS A 248 -25.57 -26.81 -0.78
N HIS A 249 -24.65 -25.84 -0.73
CA HIS A 249 -23.78 -25.46 -1.83
C HIS A 249 -22.30 -25.67 -1.47
N ARG A 250 -21.48 -26.05 -2.46
CA ARG A 250 -20.01 -26.02 -2.41
C ARG A 250 -19.45 -25.52 -3.73
N LEU A 251 -18.21 -25.06 -3.71
CA LEU A 251 -17.48 -24.78 -4.95
C LEU A 251 -17.28 -26.09 -5.73
N GLY A 252 -17.57 -26.07 -7.04
CA GLY A 252 -17.44 -27.23 -7.91
C GLY A 252 -16.00 -27.73 -8.05
N HIS A 253 -15.83 -29.05 -8.20
CA HIS A 253 -14.52 -29.73 -8.28
C HIS A 253 -13.75 -29.51 -9.59
N SER A 254 -14.42 -29.11 -10.68
CA SER A 254 -13.80 -28.97 -12.01
C SER A 254 -14.08 -27.59 -12.64
N ASN A 255 -13.01 -26.84 -12.92
CA ASN A 255 -12.98 -25.55 -13.64
C ASN A 255 -13.69 -24.38 -12.93
N THR A 256 -13.18 -24.01 -11.77
CA THR A 256 -13.76 -23.00 -10.88
C THR A 256 -13.39 -21.55 -11.20
N TYR A 257 -12.91 -21.21 -12.40
CA TYR A 257 -12.64 -19.81 -12.79
C TYR A 257 -12.78 -19.61 -14.32
N GLY A 258 -14.01 -19.46 -14.80
CA GLY A 258 -14.20 -18.80 -16.09
C GLY A 258 -14.18 -17.29 -15.87
N LEU A 259 -13.39 -16.54 -16.64
CA LEU A 259 -13.53 -15.09 -16.69
C LEU A 259 -14.44 -14.75 -17.87
N ASP A 260 -15.46 -13.93 -17.61
CA ASP A 260 -16.13 -13.24 -18.71
C ASP A 260 -15.24 -12.07 -19.11
N GLU A 261 -14.72 -12.10 -20.33
CA GLU A 261 -13.84 -11.07 -20.87
C GLU A 261 -14.46 -10.45 -22.11
N VAL A 262 -14.27 -9.14 -22.24
CA VAL A 262 -14.59 -8.40 -23.46
C VAL A 262 -13.29 -7.99 -24.11
N PHE A 263 -13.04 -8.52 -25.31
CA PHE A 263 -11.85 -8.22 -26.10
C PHE A 263 -11.99 -6.86 -26.77
N TYR A 264 -10.91 -6.07 -26.74
CA TYR A 264 -10.88 -4.81 -27.46
C TYR A 264 -10.75 -5.07 -28.97
N THR A 265 -11.46 -4.26 -29.78
CA THR A 265 -11.23 -4.19 -31.22
C THR A 265 -9.88 -3.55 -31.51
N ASP A 266 -9.31 -3.75 -32.70
CA ASP A 266 -8.00 -3.17 -33.04
C ASP A 266 -8.00 -1.64 -32.96
N ASP A 267 -9.11 -0.98 -33.30
CA ASP A 267 -9.28 0.46 -33.14
C ASP A 267 -9.27 0.90 -31.67
N GLN A 268 -9.82 0.08 -30.77
CA GLN A 268 -9.80 0.34 -29.32
C GLN A 268 -8.41 0.09 -28.73
N LYS A 269 -7.73 -0.98 -29.15
CA LYS A 269 -6.37 -1.36 -28.69
C LYS A 269 -5.35 -0.27 -28.92
N PHE A 270 -5.38 0.35 -30.10
CA PHE A 270 -4.37 1.32 -30.53
C PHE A 270 -4.86 2.77 -30.50
N LYS A 271 -5.94 3.04 -29.77
CA LYS A 271 -6.38 4.41 -29.51
C LYS A 271 -5.32 5.13 -28.67
N ALA A 272 -4.92 6.32 -29.12
CA ALA A 272 -3.97 7.15 -28.40
C ALA A 272 -4.45 7.37 -26.93
N PRO A 273 -3.58 7.11 -25.93
CA PRO A 273 -3.91 7.37 -24.53
C PRO A 273 -4.28 8.84 -24.32
N LYS A 274 -5.25 9.09 -23.43
CA LYS A 274 -5.50 10.44 -22.93
C LYS A 274 -4.43 10.79 -21.88
N ARG A 275 -4.16 12.08 -21.70
CA ARG A 275 -3.37 12.55 -20.55
C ARG A 275 -4.17 12.31 -19.26
N ASN A 276 -3.48 12.03 -18.16
CA ASN A 276 -4.10 12.05 -16.84
C ASN A 276 -4.18 13.51 -16.39
N GLU A 277 -5.27 13.89 -15.74
CA GLU A 277 -5.47 15.24 -15.22
C GLU A 277 -6.43 15.22 -14.04
N GLU A 278 -6.07 15.92 -12.96
CA GLU A 278 -6.96 16.11 -11.81
C GLU A 278 -6.73 17.47 -11.16
N SER A 279 -7.66 17.84 -10.27
CA SER A 279 -7.51 18.98 -9.39
C SER A 279 -8.17 18.73 -8.04
N ALA A 280 -7.71 19.44 -7.02
CA ALA A 280 -8.21 19.28 -5.67
C ALA A 280 -7.99 20.54 -4.82
N TRP A 281 -8.93 20.78 -3.92
CA TRP A 281 -8.78 21.71 -2.80
C TRP A 281 -8.37 20.96 -1.54
N ALA A 282 -7.55 21.57 -0.68
CA ALA A 282 -7.10 21.05 0.61
C ALA A 282 -7.18 22.17 1.68
N PRO A 283 -8.27 22.24 2.47
CA PRO A 283 -8.41 23.22 3.54
C PRO A 283 -7.53 22.91 4.76
N ALA A 284 -7.20 23.93 5.53
CA ALA A 284 -6.53 23.83 6.82
C ALA A 284 -7.13 24.83 7.82
N LEU A 285 -7.35 24.38 9.05
CA LEU A 285 -7.87 25.17 10.16
C LEU A 285 -7.06 24.89 11.42
N GLY A 286 -6.79 25.93 12.21
CA GLY A 286 -6.03 25.83 13.44
C GLY A 286 -6.51 26.82 14.48
N VAL A 287 -6.50 26.39 15.74
CA VAL A 287 -6.80 27.23 16.90
C VAL A 287 -5.71 26.98 17.93
N THR A 288 -5.16 28.04 18.50
CA THR A 288 -4.22 27.99 19.61
C THR A 288 -4.72 28.90 20.73
N LEU A 289 -4.77 28.38 21.94
CA LEU A 289 -5.11 29.10 23.16
C LEU A 289 -3.86 29.23 24.02
N TYR A 290 -3.47 30.45 24.34
CA TYR A 290 -2.42 30.75 25.31
C TYR A 290 -3.09 30.91 26.67
N LEU A 291 -2.97 29.87 27.50
CA LEU A 291 -3.61 29.80 28.81
C LEU A 291 -2.87 30.69 29.82
N THR A 292 -1.55 30.75 29.69
CA THR A 292 -0.62 31.62 30.43
C THR A 292 0.51 32.03 29.49
N GLU A 293 1.48 32.81 29.96
CA GLU A 293 2.72 33.09 29.21
C GLU A 293 3.55 31.83 28.95
N ASN A 294 3.36 30.78 29.75
CA ASN A 294 4.14 29.54 29.72
C ASN A 294 3.36 28.34 29.18
N ASP A 295 2.03 28.40 29.08
CA ASP A 295 1.17 27.27 28.72
C ASP A 295 0.33 27.58 27.48
N ARG A 296 0.39 26.71 26.47
CA ARG A 296 -0.52 26.78 25.32
C ARG A 296 -1.06 25.42 24.92
N ILE A 297 -2.32 25.41 24.50
CA ILE A 297 -2.96 24.26 23.85
C ILE A 297 -3.31 24.64 22.42
N PHE A 298 -3.23 23.69 21.50
CA PHE A 298 -3.63 23.92 20.13
C PHE A 298 -4.36 22.70 19.55
N GLY A 299 -5.24 22.99 18.59
CA GLY A 299 -5.93 21.99 17.79
C GLY A 299 -5.88 22.39 16.32
N ARG A 300 -5.68 21.42 15.44
CA ARG A 300 -5.57 21.63 13.99
C ARG A 300 -6.30 20.55 13.22
N TYR A 301 -6.91 20.97 12.12
CA TYR A 301 -7.41 20.12 11.06
C TYR A 301 -6.69 20.50 9.76
N LEU A 302 -6.04 19.54 9.12
CA LEU A 302 -5.26 19.77 7.90
C LEU A 302 -5.65 18.74 6.86
N GLU A 303 -6.03 19.21 5.68
CA GLU A 303 -6.05 18.38 4.48
C GLU A 303 -4.80 18.60 3.65
N THR A 304 -4.25 17.52 3.10
CA THR A 304 -3.15 17.56 2.13
C THR A 304 -3.48 16.64 0.98
N VAL A 305 -3.20 17.09 -0.24
CA VAL A 305 -3.44 16.30 -1.45
C VAL A 305 -2.14 16.09 -2.19
N ARG A 306 -1.87 14.84 -2.54
CA ARG A 306 -0.79 14.46 -3.44
C ARG A 306 -1.37 13.97 -4.75
N MET A 307 -1.03 14.66 -5.83
CA MET A 307 -1.34 14.19 -7.18
C MET A 307 -0.45 13.00 -7.53
N PRO A 308 -0.92 12.06 -8.37
CA PRO A 308 -0.08 11.02 -8.94
C PRO A 308 1.24 11.58 -9.47
N SER A 309 2.32 10.89 -9.13
CA SER A 309 3.66 11.21 -9.59
C SER A 309 3.87 10.71 -11.01
N ILE A 310 4.84 11.30 -11.70
CA ILE A 310 5.23 10.83 -13.03
C ILE A 310 5.71 9.37 -13.02
N PHE A 311 6.17 8.86 -11.86
CA PHE A 311 6.59 7.48 -11.69
C PHE A 311 5.41 6.49 -11.62
N GLU A 312 4.30 6.92 -11.03
CA GLU A 312 3.05 6.15 -10.90
C GLU A 312 2.24 6.18 -12.20
N ASP A 313 2.25 7.31 -12.92
CA ASP A 313 1.49 7.51 -14.16
C ASP A 313 2.16 6.94 -15.42
N THR A 314 3.40 6.47 -15.34
CA THR A 314 4.16 6.00 -16.50
C THR A 314 4.68 4.58 -16.37
N ILE A 315 4.63 3.84 -17.48
CA ILE A 315 5.13 2.48 -17.59
C ILE A 315 6.66 2.49 -17.56
N GLY A 316 7.25 1.62 -16.73
CA GLY A 316 8.69 1.39 -16.70
C GLY A 316 9.11 0.39 -15.64
N PHE A 317 10.41 0.32 -15.36
CA PHE A 317 10.96 -0.58 -14.35
C PHE A 317 10.34 -0.39 -12.96
N SER A 318 9.88 -1.46 -12.30
CA SER A 318 9.19 -1.35 -10.99
C SER A 318 7.83 -0.62 -11.04
N GLY A 319 7.16 -0.66 -12.20
CA GLY A 319 5.75 -0.28 -12.40
C GLY A 319 5.13 -1.24 -13.42
N GLY A 320 4.60 -2.38 -12.93
CA GLY A 320 4.36 -3.64 -13.66
C GLY A 320 3.70 -3.53 -15.06
N ARG A 321 4.00 -4.53 -15.91
CA ARG A 321 3.56 -4.64 -17.31
C ARG A 321 2.53 -5.73 -17.49
N GLU A 322 1.28 -5.44 -17.23
CA GLU A 322 0.22 -6.40 -17.54
C GLU A 322 -0.44 -6.03 -18.87
N ALA A 323 -0.27 -6.88 -19.89
CA ALA A 323 -0.83 -6.71 -21.24
C ALA A 323 -2.38 -6.68 -21.26
N ASN A 324 -3.02 -7.06 -20.15
CA ASN A 324 -4.47 -7.06 -19.97
C ASN A 324 -4.93 -6.07 -18.89
N TYR A 325 -4.01 -5.31 -18.29
CA TYR A 325 -4.34 -4.37 -17.24
C TYR A 325 -4.59 -2.99 -17.86
N VAL A 326 -5.83 -2.54 -17.76
CA VAL A 326 -6.15 -1.13 -17.87
C VAL A 326 -6.03 -0.58 -16.45
N PRO A 327 -4.95 0.15 -16.10
CA PRO A 327 -4.86 0.75 -14.79
C PRO A 327 -6.11 1.60 -14.54
N PRO A 328 -6.70 1.53 -13.34
CA PRO A 328 -7.71 2.50 -12.95
C PRO A 328 -7.10 3.89 -13.07
N VAL A 329 -7.94 4.89 -13.37
CA VAL A 329 -7.51 6.28 -13.28
C VAL A 329 -7.18 6.53 -11.82
N TYR A 330 -5.91 6.80 -11.53
CA TYR A 330 -5.48 7.07 -10.16
C TYR A 330 -6.06 8.40 -9.70
N LEU A 331 -6.76 8.35 -8.58
CA LEU A 331 -7.31 9.54 -7.95
C LEU A 331 -6.24 10.24 -7.11
N PRO A 332 -6.40 11.53 -6.79
CA PRO A 332 -5.51 12.19 -5.86
C PRO A 332 -5.53 11.49 -4.49
N GLU A 333 -4.35 11.26 -3.93
CA GLU A 333 -4.18 10.76 -2.56
C GLU A 333 -4.46 11.92 -1.60
N ARG A 334 -5.38 11.74 -0.65
CA ARG A 334 -5.84 12.81 0.24
C ARG A 334 -5.68 12.42 1.70
N SER A 335 -4.85 13.17 2.41
CA SER A 335 -4.64 13.05 3.85
C SER A 335 -5.57 13.99 4.61
N HIS A 336 -6.25 13.50 5.63
CA HIS A 336 -7.00 14.28 6.62
C HIS A 336 -6.35 14.07 7.98
N THR A 337 -5.82 15.14 8.57
CA THR A 337 -5.10 15.08 9.84
C THR A 337 -5.78 15.94 10.88
N ILE A 338 -6.04 15.35 12.05
CA ILE A 338 -6.37 16.07 13.28
C ILE A 338 -5.16 15.99 14.20
N GLU A 339 -4.68 17.14 14.67
CA GLU A 339 -3.61 17.25 15.66
C GLU A 339 -4.11 18.03 16.87
N LEU A 340 -3.88 17.50 18.07
CA LEU A 340 -4.12 18.18 19.33
C LEU A 340 -2.81 18.20 20.11
N GLY A 341 -2.41 19.34 20.64
CA GLY A 341 -1.16 19.43 21.36
C GLY A 341 -1.18 20.42 22.51
N TYR A 342 -0.27 20.18 23.44
CA TYR A 342 0.00 21.02 24.60
C TYR A 342 1.50 21.33 24.64
N VAL A 343 1.84 22.58 24.92
CA VAL A 343 3.21 23.03 25.09
C VAL A 343 3.32 23.79 26.40
N ARG A 344 4.36 23.49 27.17
CA ARG A 344 4.72 24.19 28.39
C ARG A 344 6.16 24.63 28.39
N ASN A 345 6.39 25.90 28.71
CA ASN A 345 7.69 26.43 29.08
C ASN A 345 7.87 26.30 30.60
N PHE A 346 8.92 25.61 31.01
CA PHE A 346 9.34 25.40 32.38
C PHE A 346 10.56 26.25 32.77
N GLN A 347 11.11 27.05 31.85
CA GLN A 347 12.38 27.76 32.04
C GLN A 347 12.44 28.53 33.37
N GLU A 348 11.41 29.32 33.67
CA GLU A 348 11.32 30.08 34.92
C GLU A 348 11.20 29.19 36.16
N LEU A 349 10.45 28.09 36.07
CA LEU A 349 10.18 27.19 37.19
C LEU A 349 11.45 26.47 37.65
N VAL A 350 12.32 26.09 36.72
CA VAL A 350 13.56 25.36 37.00
C VAL A 350 14.80 26.27 36.97
N ALA A 351 14.60 27.58 36.83
CA ALA A 351 15.67 28.58 36.68
C ALA A 351 16.71 28.19 35.62
N ALA A 352 16.24 27.67 34.47
CA ALA A 352 17.13 27.30 33.37
C ALA A 352 17.65 28.55 32.65
N GLU A 353 18.96 28.60 32.41
CA GLU A 353 19.62 29.70 31.71
C GLU A 353 19.08 29.89 30.27
N ASN A 354 18.94 28.81 29.50
CA ASN A 354 18.62 28.90 28.08
C ASN A 354 17.17 28.51 27.77
N HIS A 355 16.79 27.25 28.04
CA HIS A 355 15.41 26.79 27.81
C HIS A 355 15.09 25.54 28.62
N ALA A 356 13.82 25.40 28.99
CA ALA A 356 13.27 24.15 29.49
C ALA A 356 11.83 24.05 28.99
N ASP A 357 11.55 23.22 28.00
CA ASP A 357 10.23 23.15 27.39
C ASP A 357 9.79 21.71 27.09
N LEU A 358 8.48 21.50 27.13
CA LEU A 358 7.81 20.23 26.85
C LEU A 358 6.70 20.46 25.84
N ARG A 359 6.59 19.57 24.86
CA ARG A 359 5.45 19.45 23.95
C ARG A 359 4.95 18.03 23.92
N ILE A 360 3.64 17.86 24.01
CA ILE A 360 2.95 16.59 23.81
C ILE A 360 1.91 16.79 22.72
N ASN A 361 1.91 15.91 21.73
CA ASN A 361 0.97 15.91 20.63
C ASN A 361 0.24 14.57 20.55
N TYR A 362 -1.03 14.62 20.17
CA TYR A 362 -1.76 13.50 19.59
C TYR A 362 -2.06 13.84 18.14
N TYR A 363 -1.83 12.88 17.24
CA TYR A 363 -2.23 13.00 15.84
C TYR A 363 -3.09 11.81 15.42
N ASN A 364 -4.00 12.08 14.49
CA ASN A 364 -4.74 11.08 13.74
C ASN A 364 -4.84 11.51 12.28
N THR A 365 -4.25 10.71 11.41
CA THR A 365 -4.16 10.94 9.97
C THR A 365 -4.83 9.79 9.22
N VAL A 366 -5.75 10.15 8.33
CA VAL A 366 -6.43 9.23 7.41
C VAL A 366 -6.11 9.63 5.97
N VAL A 367 -5.34 8.79 5.29
CA VAL A 367 -5.01 8.97 3.86
C VAL A 367 -5.96 8.13 3.02
N THR A 368 -6.81 8.77 2.22
CA THR A 368 -7.70 8.09 1.26
C THR A 368 -7.04 7.98 -0.11
N ASN A 369 -7.37 6.93 -0.86
CA ASN A 369 -6.72 6.59 -2.14
C ASN A 369 -5.20 6.43 -1.98
N ALA A 370 -4.77 5.84 -0.86
CA ALA A 370 -3.35 5.71 -0.54
C ALA A 370 -2.68 4.76 -1.55
N PHE A 371 -1.56 5.18 -2.12
CA PHE A 371 -0.85 4.34 -3.08
C PHE A 371 -0.21 3.13 -2.41
N ASP A 372 -0.34 1.99 -3.07
CA ASP A 372 0.33 0.76 -2.75
C ASP A 372 0.85 0.08 -4.04
N ARG A 373 1.51 -1.06 -3.89
CA ARG A 373 1.83 -1.94 -5.01
C ARG A 373 1.46 -3.37 -4.68
N ASN A 374 0.96 -4.09 -5.66
CA ASN A 374 0.77 -5.53 -5.53
C ASN A 374 2.08 -6.31 -5.72
N ASP A 375 1.99 -7.63 -5.61
CA ASP A 375 3.06 -8.61 -5.79
C ASP A 375 3.72 -8.58 -7.19
N ARG A 376 3.05 -7.96 -8.17
CA ARG A 376 3.54 -7.77 -9.55
C ARG A 376 4.09 -6.37 -9.81
N LEU A 377 4.29 -5.58 -8.76
CA LEU A 377 4.80 -4.21 -8.81
C LEU A 377 3.88 -3.24 -9.57
N VAL A 378 2.62 -3.60 -9.75
CA VAL A 378 1.61 -2.72 -10.35
C VAL A 378 1.14 -1.75 -9.27
N PHE A 379 1.09 -0.46 -9.59
CA PHE A 379 0.54 0.53 -8.66
C PHE A 379 -0.95 0.30 -8.47
N THR A 380 -1.36 0.34 -7.21
CA THR A 380 -2.75 0.23 -6.78
C THR A 380 -3.04 1.38 -5.82
N GLN A 381 -4.32 1.64 -5.57
CA GLN A 381 -4.74 2.51 -4.48
C GLN A 381 -5.61 1.71 -3.54
N VAL A 382 -5.25 1.71 -2.27
CA VAL A 382 -6.10 1.17 -1.20
C VAL A 382 -7.09 2.24 -0.76
N ASP A 383 -8.25 1.82 -0.25
CA ASP A 383 -9.28 2.76 0.18
C ASP A 383 -8.74 3.76 1.23
N LYS A 384 -8.07 3.27 2.28
CA LYS A 384 -7.53 4.11 3.37
C LYS A 384 -6.23 3.58 3.99
N HIS A 385 -5.35 4.49 4.40
CA HIS A 385 -4.27 4.24 5.35
C HIS A 385 -4.44 5.15 6.58
N ASN A 386 -4.65 4.53 7.73
CA ASN A 386 -4.96 5.18 9.01
C ASN A 386 -3.75 5.11 9.94
N THR A 387 -3.21 6.25 10.34
CA THR A 387 -2.12 6.34 11.32
C THR A 387 -2.48 7.27 12.46
N ALA A 388 -2.23 6.85 13.69
CA ALA A 388 -2.43 7.70 14.86
C ALA A 388 -1.35 7.43 15.91
N GLY A 389 -0.99 8.45 16.67
CA GLY A 389 0.08 8.33 17.65
C GLY A 389 0.15 9.49 18.62
N LEU A 390 1.03 9.32 19.60
CA LEU A 390 1.45 10.36 20.53
C LEU A 390 2.90 10.70 20.24
N GLU A 391 3.24 11.98 20.29
CA GLU A 391 4.60 12.47 20.18
C GLU A 391 4.91 13.32 21.41
N LEU A 392 6.07 13.11 22.01
CA LEU A 392 6.59 13.92 23.10
C LEU A 392 7.94 14.49 22.69
N LEU A 393 8.12 15.78 22.91
CA LEU A 393 9.41 16.45 22.78
C LEU A 393 9.68 17.23 24.06
N ALA A 394 10.85 17.04 24.65
CA ALA A 394 11.30 17.81 25.79
C ALA A 394 12.72 18.31 25.54
N ARG A 395 13.01 19.53 26.00
CA ARG A 395 14.33 20.15 25.91
C ARG A 395 14.69 20.79 27.23
N TYR A 396 15.96 20.76 27.60
CA TYR A 396 16.49 21.40 28.78
C TYR A 396 17.92 21.87 28.52
N ASP A 397 18.23 23.11 28.88
CA ASP A 397 19.56 23.69 28.75
C ASP A 397 19.76 24.77 29.82
N ASN A 398 20.72 24.54 30.70
CA ASN A 398 21.11 25.42 31.79
C ASN A 398 22.60 25.82 31.70
N GLY A 399 23.08 26.03 30.48
CA GLY A 399 24.47 26.43 30.19
C GLY A 399 25.41 25.23 30.26
N TRP A 400 25.80 24.82 31.48
CA TRP A 400 26.78 23.74 31.71
C TRP A 400 26.22 22.33 31.49
N VAL A 401 24.90 22.16 31.53
CA VAL A 401 24.20 20.90 31.28
C VAL A 401 23.04 21.13 30.32
N PHE A 402 22.90 20.24 29.34
CA PHE A 402 21.81 20.30 28.36
C PHE A 402 21.39 18.91 27.91
N GLY A 403 20.18 18.80 27.41
CA GLY A 403 19.65 17.57 26.86
C GLY A 403 18.29 17.73 26.19
N ASP A 404 17.96 16.74 25.37
CA ASP A 404 16.67 16.63 24.72
C ASP A 404 16.15 15.18 24.81
N LEU A 405 14.83 15.06 24.69
CA LEU A 405 14.11 13.80 24.66
C LEU A 405 12.99 13.88 23.64
N GLY A 406 13.01 12.99 22.66
CA GLY A 406 11.93 12.73 21.73
C GLY A 406 11.37 11.32 21.94
N VAL A 407 10.05 11.20 21.99
CA VAL A 407 9.35 9.91 22.08
C VAL A 407 8.20 9.89 21.08
N ASP A 408 8.20 8.90 20.20
CA ASP A 408 7.07 8.61 19.32
C ASP A 408 6.40 7.33 19.79
N TYR A 409 5.08 7.35 19.96
CA TYR A 409 4.29 6.20 20.38
C TYR A 409 3.14 5.96 19.41
N ARG A 410 3.19 4.85 18.68
CA ARG A 410 2.21 4.48 17.67
C ARG A 410 0.97 3.86 18.30
N LEU A 411 -0.16 4.54 18.19
CA LEU A 411 -1.47 4.02 18.59
C LEU A 411 -2.08 3.14 17.49
N LYS A 412 -2.02 3.58 16.24
CA LYS A 412 -2.62 2.91 15.08
C LYS A 412 -1.73 3.02 13.84
N ASN A 413 -1.68 1.94 13.06
CA ASN A 413 -1.17 1.92 11.67
C ASN A 413 -1.89 0.77 10.95
N GLU A 414 -2.97 1.14 10.26
CA GLU A 414 -3.97 0.23 9.71
C GLU A 414 -4.27 0.61 8.27
N VAL A 415 -4.32 -0.37 7.38
CA VAL A 415 -4.71 -0.20 5.98
C VAL A 415 -6.07 -0.84 5.80
N CYS A 416 -7.01 -0.09 5.24
CA CYS A 416 -8.34 -0.56 4.91
C CYS A 416 -8.52 -0.61 3.39
N ASP A 417 -8.98 -1.75 2.88
CA ASP A 417 -9.27 -1.94 1.46
C ASP A 417 -10.25 -3.10 1.25
N GLU A 418 -11.42 -2.78 0.71
CA GLU A 418 -12.45 -3.78 0.41
C GLU A 418 -11.97 -4.78 -0.65
N VAL A 419 -11.33 -4.28 -1.71
CA VAL A 419 -10.90 -5.10 -2.86
C VAL A 419 -9.83 -6.10 -2.46
N SER A 420 -8.86 -5.70 -1.63
CA SER A 420 -7.82 -6.59 -1.10
C SER A 420 -8.43 -7.70 -0.25
N LEU A 421 -9.40 -7.38 0.62
CA LEU A 421 -10.15 -8.42 1.34
C LEU A 421 -10.89 -9.35 0.37
N MET A 422 -11.55 -8.81 -0.66
CA MET A 422 -12.28 -9.58 -1.67
C MET A 422 -11.37 -10.53 -2.45
N VAL A 423 -10.11 -10.18 -2.69
CA VAL A 423 -9.12 -11.08 -3.29
C VAL A 423 -8.75 -12.22 -2.33
N MET A 424 -8.67 -11.95 -1.03
CA MET A 424 -8.29 -12.94 -0.01
C MET A 424 -9.41 -13.89 0.41
N ASP A 425 -10.63 -13.37 0.62
CA ASP A 425 -11.81 -14.15 1.03
C ASP A 425 -12.96 -14.01 0.01
N PRO A 426 -12.78 -14.36 -1.28
CA PRO A 426 -13.80 -14.14 -2.30
C PRO A 426 -15.11 -14.90 -2.06
N TYR A 427 -15.12 -15.84 -1.12
CA TYR A 427 -16.21 -16.76 -0.82
C TYR A 427 -16.86 -16.54 0.54
N ASN A 428 -16.48 -15.48 1.28
CA ASN A 428 -16.97 -15.18 2.61
C ASN A 428 -16.84 -16.36 3.61
N LYS A 429 -15.73 -17.09 3.51
CA LYS A 429 -15.49 -18.29 4.33
C LYS A 429 -15.05 -17.93 5.75
N PHE A 430 -14.22 -16.90 5.88
CA PHE A 430 -13.50 -16.59 7.10
C PHE A 430 -13.95 -15.28 7.75
N GLY A 431 -14.71 -14.45 7.03
CA GLY A 431 -15.25 -13.20 7.56
C GLY A 431 -14.13 -12.22 7.90
N GLY A 432 -13.15 -12.07 6.99
CA GLY A 432 -12.03 -11.16 7.19
C GLY A 432 -12.45 -9.69 7.35
N SER A 433 -11.60 -8.95 8.04
CA SER A 433 -11.74 -7.50 8.20
C SER A 433 -11.32 -6.77 6.91
N GLU A 434 -12.01 -5.68 6.60
CA GLU A 434 -11.58 -4.75 5.53
C GLU A 434 -10.37 -3.94 5.93
N CYS A 435 -10.01 -3.94 7.22
CA CYS A 435 -8.88 -3.23 7.77
C CYS A 435 -7.89 -4.21 8.42
N THR A 436 -6.60 -4.04 8.15
CA THR A 436 -5.53 -4.83 8.75
C THR A 436 -4.35 -3.94 9.14
N THR A 437 -3.71 -4.28 10.24
CA THR A 437 -2.46 -3.67 10.69
C THR A 437 -1.39 -3.84 9.62
N ALA A 438 -0.62 -2.78 9.36
CA ALA A 438 0.44 -2.69 8.36
C ALA A 438 0.00 -2.77 6.89
N GLY A 439 -0.95 -3.62 6.50
CA GLY A 439 -1.31 -3.80 5.08
C GLY A 439 -1.65 -5.23 4.69
N PHE A 440 -2.25 -5.37 3.52
CA PHE A 440 -2.66 -6.66 2.97
C PHE A 440 -1.47 -7.45 2.39
N PRO A 441 -1.56 -8.80 2.32
CA PRO A 441 -0.59 -9.62 1.62
C PRO A 441 -0.45 -9.18 0.16
N GLY A 442 0.79 -9.05 -0.30
CA GLY A 442 1.20 -8.61 -1.63
C GLY A 442 1.57 -7.13 -1.64
N GLY A 443 0.93 -6.36 -0.74
CA GLY A 443 1.09 -4.94 -0.56
C GLY A 443 2.47 -4.52 -0.08
N TYR A 444 2.89 -3.34 -0.47
CA TYR A 444 4.10 -2.66 0.01
C TYR A 444 3.88 -2.00 1.36
N LEU A 445 2.68 -1.48 1.61
CA LEU A 445 2.32 -0.93 2.91
C LEU A 445 2.53 -1.95 4.03
N ARG A 446 2.27 -3.25 3.79
CA ARG A 446 2.53 -4.35 4.74
C ARG A 446 3.95 -4.35 5.31
N THR A 447 4.93 -3.87 4.54
CA THR A 447 6.34 -3.80 4.96
C THR A 447 6.74 -2.48 5.62
N GLN A 448 5.81 -1.52 5.71
CA GLN A 448 6.01 -0.17 6.24
C GLN A 448 5.50 -0.04 7.69
N LEU A 449 5.49 -1.13 8.44
CA LEU A 449 5.06 -1.10 9.84
C LEU A 449 6.18 -0.51 10.72
N GLN A 450 5.93 0.70 11.23
CA GLN A 450 6.83 1.39 12.17
C GLN A 450 7.03 0.59 13.48
N PRO A 451 8.08 0.84 14.26
CA PRO A 451 8.14 0.41 15.67
C PRO A 451 6.88 0.84 16.45
N LYS A 452 6.56 0.12 17.54
CA LYS A 452 5.45 0.53 18.43
C LYS A 452 5.76 1.86 19.12
N TYR A 453 7.02 2.06 19.46
CA TYR A 453 7.58 3.32 19.95
C TYR A 453 9.07 3.44 19.64
N SER A 454 9.52 4.67 19.49
CA SER A 454 10.93 5.10 19.36
C SER A 454 11.25 6.18 20.37
N ILE A 455 12.48 6.18 20.86
CA ILE A 455 13.00 7.14 21.84
C ILE A 455 14.33 7.66 21.30
N HIS A 456 14.45 8.98 21.28
CA HIS A 456 15.66 9.70 20.93
C HIS A 456 16.03 10.57 22.13
N ALA A 457 17.26 10.48 22.62
CA ALA A 457 17.69 11.31 23.73
C ALA A 457 19.11 11.82 23.50
N ASN A 458 19.37 13.06 23.85
CA ASN A 458 20.70 13.65 23.89
C ASN A 458 20.96 14.15 25.31
N LEU A 459 22.17 13.93 25.81
CA LEU A 459 22.63 14.49 27.07
C LEU A 459 24.06 14.98 26.89
N GLY A 460 24.33 16.21 27.30
CA GLY A 460 25.66 16.81 27.17
C GLY A 460 26.00 17.77 28.30
N LEU A 461 27.29 18.04 28.41
CA LEU A 461 27.91 18.95 29.36
C LEU A 461 28.77 19.95 28.60
N ARG A 462 28.78 21.19 29.06
CA ARG A 462 29.65 22.27 28.55
C ARG A 462 30.64 22.71 29.62
N PHE A 463 31.88 22.91 29.20
CA PHE A 463 33.00 23.35 30.02
C PHE A 463 33.77 24.47 29.31
N LEU A 464 34.68 25.12 30.03
CA LEU A 464 35.59 26.14 29.49
C LEU A 464 34.84 27.28 28.77
N ASP A 465 33.87 27.87 29.47
CA ASP A 465 32.99 28.92 28.92
C ASP A 465 32.36 28.48 27.58
N GLU A 466 31.79 27.27 27.59
CA GLU A 466 31.13 26.61 26.46
C GLU A 466 32.03 26.27 25.27
N SER A 467 33.35 26.45 25.37
CA SER A 467 34.28 26.06 24.30
C SER A 467 34.49 24.54 24.22
N LEU A 468 34.21 23.77 25.28
CA LEU A 468 34.29 22.30 25.28
C LEU A 468 32.93 21.69 25.58
N GLU A 469 32.40 20.93 24.61
CA GLU A 469 31.15 20.18 24.74
C GLU A 469 31.45 18.67 24.72
N VAL A 470 30.88 17.93 25.66
CA VAL A 470 30.97 16.47 25.72
C VAL A 470 29.56 15.92 25.90
N GLY A 471 29.16 14.96 25.08
CA GLY A 471 27.82 14.42 25.17
C GLY A 471 27.63 13.05 24.55
N SER A 472 26.41 12.54 24.68
CA SER A 472 25.96 11.26 24.17
C SER A 472 24.57 11.38 23.52
N ARG A 473 24.42 10.77 22.34
CA ARG A 473 23.16 10.65 21.61
C ARG A 473 22.71 9.20 21.66
N MET A 474 21.55 8.96 22.25
CA MET A 474 20.97 7.64 22.46
C MET A 474 19.73 7.49 21.60
N ARG A 475 19.61 6.35 20.94
CA ARG A 475 18.44 5.99 20.13
C ARG A 475 17.97 4.60 20.53
N TYR A 476 16.69 4.47 20.80
CA TYR A 476 16.03 3.20 21.02
C TYR A 476 14.81 3.09 20.10
N HIS A 477 14.57 1.91 19.55
CA HIS A 477 13.26 1.59 19.01
C HIS A 477 12.85 0.18 19.43
N SER A 478 11.55 0.03 19.63
CA SER A 478 10.94 -1.28 19.88
C SER A 478 10.88 -2.14 18.61
N LYS A 479 10.55 -3.41 18.77
CA LYS A 479 10.18 -4.30 17.66
C LYS A 479 8.87 -3.84 17.01
N ALA A 480 8.79 -3.88 15.68
CA ALA A 480 7.51 -3.84 15.00
C ALA A 480 6.88 -5.24 15.01
N LYS A 481 5.68 -5.36 15.56
CA LYS A 481 4.87 -6.59 15.52
C LYS A 481 3.52 -6.25 14.90
N ASN A 482 3.14 -7.00 13.87
CA ASN A 482 1.79 -7.00 13.33
C ASN A 482 0.95 -7.98 14.18
N GLU A 483 -0.08 -7.47 14.84
CA GLU A 483 -0.94 -8.28 15.72
C GLU A 483 -1.90 -9.16 14.92
N ASP A 484 -2.30 -8.74 13.73
CA ASP A 484 -3.25 -9.46 12.87
C ASP A 484 -2.58 -10.59 12.08
N GLU A 485 -1.26 -10.52 11.88
CA GLU A 485 -0.55 -11.34 10.89
C GLU A 485 -0.65 -12.84 11.17
N ALA A 486 -0.56 -13.28 12.42
CA ALA A 486 -0.66 -14.70 12.77
C ALA A 486 -2.05 -15.28 12.45
N GLU A 487 -3.12 -14.55 12.79
CA GLU A 487 -4.50 -14.95 12.48
C GLU A 487 -4.75 -14.92 10.97
N MET A 488 -4.21 -13.92 10.28
CA MET A 488 -4.34 -13.79 8.83
C MET A 488 -3.60 -14.92 8.08
N ILE A 489 -2.45 -15.38 8.59
CA ILE A 489 -1.73 -16.53 8.05
C ILE A 489 -2.56 -17.82 8.24
N ASP A 490 -3.18 -18.02 9.40
CA ASP A 490 -4.02 -19.19 9.68
C ASP A 490 -5.26 -19.24 8.77
N LYS A 491 -5.93 -18.11 8.60
CA LYS A 491 -7.11 -17.98 7.73
C LYS A 491 -6.76 -18.05 6.24
N TYR A 492 -5.64 -17.46 5.83
CA TYR A 492 -5.27 -17.24 4.42
C TYR A 492 -3.85 -17.72 4.07
N PRO A 493 -3.50 -18.99 4.34
CA PRO A 493 -2.11 -19.45 4.23
C PRO A 493 -1.55 -19.34 2.80
N PHE A 494 -2.38 -19.49 1.77
CA PHE A 494 -1.97 -19.32 0.37
C PHE A 494 -1.66 -17.87 0.02
N SER A 495 -2.42 -16.92 0.57
CA SER A 495 -2.17 -15.49 0.37
C SER A 495 -0.87 -15.06 1.05
N TYR A 496 -0.48 -15.70 2.15
CA TYR A 496 0.75 -15.41 2.90
C TYR A 496 1.93 -16.35 2.56
N ALA A 497 1.83 -17.11 1.47
CA ALA A 497 2.89 -18.02 1.05
C ALA A 497 4.24 -17.29 0.83
N PRO A 498 5.38 -17.97 1.04
CA PRO A 498 6.70 -17.40 0.78
C PRO A 498 6.77 -16.90 -0.68
N LEU A 499 7.41 -15.75 -0.89
CA LEU A 499 7.39 -14.86 -2.09
C LEU A 499 6.39 -13.69 -2.02
N ASN A 500 5.57 -13.61 -0.98
CA ASN A 500 4.70 -12.46 -0.76
C ASN A 500 5.38 -11.39 0.12
N ASN A 501 5.94 -10.33 -0.50
CA ASN A 501 6.54 -9.11 0.10
C ASN A 501 6.51 -9.05 1.65
N SER A 502 7.30 -9.91 2.29
CA SER A 502 7.22 -10.11 3.74
C SER A 502 7.98 -9.00 4.46
N PRO A 503 7.46 -8.51 5.61
CA PRO A 503 8.19 -7.56 6.41
C PRO A 503 9.49 -8.20 6.91
N MET A 504 10.57 -7.41 6.93
CA MET A 504 11.78 -7.83 7.63
C MET A 504 11.49 -7.87 9.13
N SER A 505 12.06 -8.84 9.82
CA SER A 505 11.93 -8.92 11.28
C SER A 505 12.92 -7.97 11.94
N TRP A 506 12.43 -6.81 12.41
CA TRP A 506 13.19 -5.88 13.23
C TRP A 506 13.15 -6.33 14.70
N ASN A 507 14.30 -6.40 15.37
CA ASN A 507 14.33 -6.54 16.82
C ASN A 507 14.28 -5.16 17.48
N ALA A 508 14.11 -5.13 18.82
CA ALA A 508 14.35 -3.91 19.56
C ALA A 508 15.85 -3.60 19.52
N VAL A 509 16.21 -2.34 19.32
CA VAL A 509 17.60 -1.90 19.14
C VAL A 509 17.84 -0.69 20.03
N PHE A 510 19.00 -0.68 20.68
CA PHE A 510 19.53 0.48 21.37
C PHE A 510 20.93 0.80 20.82
N THR A 511 21.13 2.03 20.39
CA THR A 511 22.44 2.55 19.98
C THR A 511 22.77 3.80 20.77
N ALA A 512 24.04 3.98 21.11
CA ALA A 512 24.54 5.24 21.65
C ALA A 512 25.76 5.71 20.85
N ASP A 513 25.81 7.01 20.60
CA ASP A 513 26.96 7.71 20.02
C ASP A 513 27.53 8.63 21.11
N ALA A 514 28.85 8.76 21.23
CA ALA A 514 29.49 9.77 22.09
C ALA A 514 30.27 10.77 21.25
N TYR A 515 30.27 12.02 21.67
CA TYR A 515 31.01 13.08 20.99
C TYR A 515 31.72 14.00 21.97
N VAL A 516 32.81 14.59 21.49
CA VAL A 516 33.54 15.70 22.10
C VAL A 516 33.73 16.74 21.02
N ASN A 517 33.28 17.97 21.26
CA ASN A 517 33.51 19.12 20.39
C ASN A 517 34.27 20.19 21.15
N TYR A 518 35.34 20.72 20.56
CA TYR A 518 36.19 21.73 21.15
C TYR A 518 36.41 22.90 20.19
N GLN A 519 35.89 24.07 20.55
CA GLN A 519 36.09 25.33 19.86
C GLN A 519 37.38 25.98 20.36
N PHE A 520 38.49 25.76 19.66
CA PHE A 520 39.79 26.31 20.07
C PHE A 520 39.85 27.84 19.93
N ASN A 521 39.31 28.39 18.84
CA ASN A 521 39.08 29.82 18.62
C ASN A 521 37.97 30.01 17.58
N LYS A 522 37.55 31.24 17.28
CA LYS A 522 36.44 31.52 16.32
C LYS A 522 36.57 30.90 14.91
N ASP A 523 37.79 30.54 14.50
CA ASP A 523 38.14 30.10 13.16
C ASP A 523 38.53 28.62 13.11
N LEU A 524 38.66 27.94 14.27
CA LEU A 524 39.14 26.57 14.38
C LEU A 524 38.38 25.76 15.44
N SER A 525 37.81 24.63 15.02
CA SER A 525 37.18 23.65 15.91
C SER A 525 37.57 22.21 15.60
N PHE A 526 37.49 21.37 16.64
CA PHE A 526 37.81 19.95 16.60
C PHE A 526 36.63 19.14 17.10
N GLU A 527 36.27 18.06 16.40
CA GLU A 527 35.24 17.13 16.84
C GLU A 527 35.79 15.71 16.82
N LEU A 528 35.57 14.98 17.91
CA LEU A 528 35.74 13.53 17.99
C LEU A 528 34.38 12.89 18.19
N LEU A 529 33.97 12.02 17.28
CA LEU A 529 32.69 11.32 17.30
C LEU A 529 32.93 9.81 17.27
N ALA A 530 32.36 9.08 18.22
CA ALA A 530 32.28 7.63 18.23
C ALA A 530 30.82 7.19 18.09
N THR A 531 30.46 6.62 16.94
CA THR A 531 29.10 6.12 16.68
C THR A 531 28.96 4.65 17.03
N ASN A 532 27.75 4.23 17.42
CA ASN A 532 27.43 2.84 17.78
C ASN A 532 28.44 2.27 18.81
N LEU A 533 28.52 2.92 19.97
CA LEU A 533 29.47 2.60 21.04
C LEU A 533 29.42 1.16 21.53
N PHE A 534 28.26 0.50 21.42
CA PHE A 534 28.09 -0.89 21.81
C PHE A 534 28.40 -1.89 20.69
N ASP A 535 28.71 -1.39 19.49
CA ASP A 535 28.94 -2.19 18.28
C ASP A 535 27.76 -3.13 17.97
N GLU A 536 26.55 -2.59 18.11
CA GLU A 536 25.30 -3.33 17.90
C GLU A 536 25.14 -3.69 16.43
N TYR A 537 24.89 -4.98 16.14
CA TYR A 537 24.54 -5.45 14.80
C TYR A 537 23.03 -5.40 14.62
N TYR A 538 22.55 -4.46 13.82
CA TYR A 538 21.12 -4.28 13.61
C TYR A 538 20.80 -3.84 12.19
N ILE A 539 19.51 -3.84 11.87
CA ILE A 539 18.97 -3.31 10.63
C ILE A 539 17.99 -2.20 10.98
N ASP A 540 18.14 -1.03 10.33
CA ASP A 540 17.24 0.09 10.56
C ASP A 540 15.78 -0.29 10.28
N PRO A 541 14.82 0.18 11.09
CA PRO A 541 13.42 -0.12 10.87
C PRO A 541 12.97 0.43 9.50
N LEU A 542 11.98 -0.22 8.89
CA LEU A 542 11.39 0.15 7.59
C LEU A 542 12.30 -0.03 6.36
N THR A 543 13.52 -0.54 6.48
CA THR A 543 14.31 -0.87 5.29
C THR A 543 13.67 -2.03 4.51
N ARG A 544 14.01 -2.15 3.23
CA ARG A 544 13.59 -3.28 2.39
C ARG A 544 14.78 -4.13 1.92
N SER A 545 15.95 -3.88 2.49
CA SER A 545 17.17 -4.65 2.25
C SER A 545 17.69 -5.23 3.55
N MET A 546 18.39 -6.35 3.49
CA MET A 546 19.07 -6.94 4.65
C MET A 546 20.44 -6.29 4.89
N MET A 547 20.60 -5.02 4.52
CA MET A 547 21.86 -4.30 4.74
C MET A 547 21.90 -3.83 6.20
N PRO A 548 22.84 -4.35 7.01
CA PRO A 548 22.97 -3.93 8.38
C PRO A 548 23.44 -2.47 8.46
N ALA A 549 23.06 -1.81 9.55
CA ALA A 549 23.60 -0.50 9.88
C ALA A 549 25.11 -0.59 10.17
N PRO A 550 25.86 0.52 10.02
CA PRO A 550 27.29 0.54 10.34
C PRO A 550 27.57 0.16 11.80
N GLY A 551 28.65 -0.61 12.01
CA GLY A 551 29.18 -0.91 13.34
C GLY A 551 29.88 0.30 13.97
N ARG A 552 30.63 0.04 15.04
CA ARG A 552 31.36 1.08 15.77
C ARG A 552 32.33 1.81 14.84
N THR A 553 32.22 3.13 14.80
CA THR A 553 33.10 3.99 13.98
C THR A 553 33.58 5.17 14.80
N ILE A 554 34.88 5.49 14.70
CA ILE A 554 35.48 6.69 15.31
C ILE A 554 35.86 7.64 14.19
N ARG A 555 35.43 8.89 14.29
CA ARG A 555 35.72 9.96 13.33
C ARG A 555 36.31 11.15 14.08
N PHE A 556 37.39 11.70 13.52
CA PHE A 556 37.96 12.97 13.95
C PHE A 556 37.80 13.99 12.82
N ASN A 557 37.21 15.13 13.14
CA ASN A 557 36.98 16.23 12.21
C ASN A 557 37.71 17.48 12.68
N VAL A 558 38.28 18.22 11.73
CA VAL A 558 38.84 19.56 11.95
C VAL A 558 38.09 20.52 11.02
N THR A 559 37.49 21.56 11.59
CA THR A 559 36.83 22.61 10.81
C THR A 559 37.63 23.89 10.95
N SER A 560 38.01 24.49 9.82
CA SER A 560 38.64 25.81 9.77
C SER A 560 37.84 26.75 8.87
N ARG A 561 37.60 27.97 9.33
CA ARG A 561 36.97 29.06 8.57
C ARG A 561 37.99 30.19 8.42
N PHE A 562 38.07 30.78 7.23
CA PHE A 562 39.03 31.83 6.90
C PHE A 562 38.36 32.96 6.12
#